data_AF-A0A7K2LQP7-F1
#
_entry.id   AF-A0A7K2LQP7-F1
#
_cell.length_a   1.000
_cell.length_b   1.000
_cell.length_c   1.000
_cell.angle_alpha   90.00
_cell.angle_beta   90.00
_cell.angle_gamma   90.00
#
_symmetry.space_group_name_H-M   'P 1'
#
loop_
_entity.id
_entity.type
_entity.pdbx_description
1 polymer ?
#
loop_
_entity_poly.entity_id
_entity_poly.type
_entity_poly.pdbx_seq_one_letter_code
_entity_poly.pdbx_strand_id
1 'polypeptide(L)'
;MRTPLRRGHPASMTHTLPAPKRRRPWSHRTRPAADLALAIPLFLLEIAWLAVDWIYGYGLDVWAAEGDRAEIDAAALAHTGRVRTLLVVVLVLAVLAAVSRARYTVIAHLLVALVAGGVLAISHDEWDSRHRPPSGCVRYSANC
;
A
#
# COMPACT_ATOMS: atom_id res chain seq x y z
N MET A 1 -85.45 31.02 6.16
CA MET A 1 -84.40 30.31 5.38
C MET A 1 -83.26 29.97 6.30
N ARG A 2 -82.94 28.68 6.46
CA ARG A 2 -81.88 28.17 7.36
C ARG A 2 -80.54 28.15 6.62
N THR A 3 -79.50 28.64 7.26
CA THR A 3 -78.09 28.42 6.93
C THR A 3 -77.71 26.94 7.04
N PRO A 4 -76.68 26.52 6.29
CA PRO A 4 -75.71 25.58 6.83
C PRO A 4 -74.30 26.17 6.79
N LEU A 5 -73.73 26.34 7.99
CA LEU A 5 -72.30 26.51 8.22
C LEU A 5 -71.60 25.19 7.89
N ARG A 6 -70.74 25.20 6.88
CA ARG A 6 -69.90 24.06 6.50
C ARG A 6 -68.75 23.93 7.52
N ARG A 7 -68.95 23.13 8.56
CA ARG A 7 -67.88 22.58 9.41
C ARG A 7 -67.25 21.38 8.71
N GLY A 8 -65.93 21.34 8.67
CA GLY A 8 -65.20 20.10 8.46
C GLY A 8 -63.81 20.31 7.90
N HIS A 9 -62.82 20.35 8.81
CA HIS A 9 -61.51 19.67 8.77
C HIS A 9 -60.43 20.56 9.41
N PRO A 10 -60.11 20.40 10.71
CA PRO A 10 -58.79 20.78 11.17
C PRO A 10 -57.79 19.84 10.50
N ALA A 11 -56.95 20.39 9.63
CA ALA A 11 -55.76 19.70 9.18
C ALA A 11 -54.98 19.25 10.41
N SER A 12 -54.85 17.94 10.59
CA SER A 12 -53.95 17.34 11.55
C SER A 12 -52.53 17.80 11.21
N MET A 13 -52.07 18.89 11.83
CA MET A 13 -50.67 19.26 11.90
C MET A 13 -49.94 18.22 12.75
N THR A 14 -49.71 17.04 12.17
CA THR A 14 -48.61 16.20 12.61
C THR A 14 -47.33 16.95 12.26
N HIS A 15 -46.87 17.76 13.21
CA HIS A 15 -45.49 18.21 13.26
C HIS A 15 -44.65 16.93 13.31
N THR A 16 -44.16 16.49 12.15
CA THR A 16 -43.18 15.43 12.05
C THR A 16 -41.90 15.97 12.66
N LEU A 17 -41.71 15.70 13.96
CA LEU A 17 -40.43 15.86 14.63
C LEU A 17 -39.37 15.17 13.75
N PRO A 18 -38.29 15.87 13.34
CA PRO A 18 -37.26 15.23 12.54
C PRO A 18 -36.73 14.05 13.35
N ALA A 19 -36.89 12.85 12.80
CA ALA A 19 -36.43 11.62 13.43
C ALA A 19 -34.96 11.82 13.86
N PRO A 20 -34.59 11.49 15.11
CA PRO A 20 -33.21 11.62 15.55
C PRO A 20 -32.36 10.78 14.61
N LYS A 21 -31.52 11.44 13.80
CA LYS A 21 -30.51 10.78 12.97
C LYS A 21 -29.66 9.95 13.93
N ARG A 22 -29.96 8.65 14.03
CA ARG A 22 -29.11 7.65 14.65
C ARG A 22 -27.78 7.71 13.91
N ARG A 23 -26.86 8.53 14.41
CA ARG A 23 -25.47 8.56 13.97
C ARG A 23 -24.91 7.20 14.30
N ARG A 24 -24.96 6.28 13.33
CA ARG A 24 -24.17 5.05 13.39
C ARG A 24 -22.71 5.50 13.54
N PRO A 25 -22.01 5.16 14.63
CA PRO A 25 -20.66 5.66 14.90
C PRO A 25 -19.65 5.28 13.79
N TRP A 26 -20.00 4.28 12.98
CA TRP A 26 -19.20 3.73 11.88
C TRP A 26 -19.52 4.30 10.49
N SER A 27 -20.34 5.36 10.40
CA SER A 27 -20.73 5.98 9.12
C SER A 27 -19.83 7.14 8.69
N HIS A 28 -18.89 7.60 9.52
CA HIS A 28 -17.99 8.67 9.13
C HIS A 28 -16.90 8.13 8.19
N ARG A 29 -17.17 8.23 6.88
CA ARG A 29 -16.12 8.22 5.85
C ARG A 29 -15.05 9.24 6.29
N THR A 30 -13.78 8.82 6.37
CA THR A 30 -12.66 9.72 6.63
C THR A 30 -12.76 10.90 5.69
N ARG A 31 -12.68 12.13 6.24
CA ARG A 31 -12.77 13.34 5.42
C ARG A 31 -11.62 13.28 4.40
N PRO A 32 -11.87 13.51 3.11
CA PRO A 32 -10.85 13.35 2.06
C PRO A 32 -9.59 14.19 2.35
N ALA A 33 -9.72 15.36 2.98
CA ALA A 33 -8.58 16.18 3.40
C ALA A 33 -7.69 15.51 4.46
N ALA A 34 -8.29 14.81 5.44
CA ALA A 34 -7.53 14.11 6.47
C ALA A 34 -6.86 12.83 5.93
N ASP A 35 -7.53 12.13 5.02
CA ASP A 35 -6.95 10.98 4.29
C ASP A 35 -5.74 11.44 3.45
N LEU A 36 -5.86 12.57 2.73
CA LEU A 36 -4.77 13.12 1.93
C LEU A 36 -3.59 13.60 2.79
N ALA A 37 -3.87 14.27 3.91
CA ALA A 37 -2.86 14.76 4.85
C ALA A 37 -2.04 13.63 5.48
N LEU A 38 -2.60 12.42 5.56
CA LEU A 38 -1.89 11.22 6.00
C LEU A 38 -1.20 10.50 4.83
N ALA A 39 -1.87 10.40 3.67
CA ALA A 39 -1.36 9.70 2.49
C ALA A 39 -0.07 10.32 1.95
N ILE A 40 -0.03 11.65 1.83
CA ILE A 40 1.13 12.36 1.25
C ILE A 40 2.41 12.10 2.06
N PRO A 41 2.47 12.36 3.38
CA PRO A 41 3.71 12.16 4.13
C PRO A 41 4.11 10.68 4.22
N LEU A 42 3.16 9.75 4.32
CA LEU A 42 3.46 8.32 4.30
C LEU A 42 4.05 7.90 2.97
N PHE A 43 3.45 8.31 1.85
CA PHE A 43 3.97 8.04 0.52
C PHE A 43 5.38 8.59 0.34
N LEU A 44 5.61 9.85 0.73
CA LEU A 44 6.93 10.46 0.65
C LEU A 44 7.95 9.75 1.54
N LEU A 45 7.57 9.36 2.75
CA LEU A 45 8.43 8.62 3.67
C LEU A 45 8.84 7.26 3.08
N GLU A 46 7.90 6.52 2.52
CA GLU A 46 8.14 5.21 1.90
C GLU A 46 9.06 5.31 0.68
N ILE A 47 8.79 6.28 -0.20
CA ILE A 47 9.64 6.53 -1.38
C ILE A 47 11.03 7.03 -0.98
N ALA A 48 11.11 7.93 -0.01
CA ALA A 48 12.39 8.44 0.49
C ALA A 48 13.21 7.31 1.12
N TRP A 49 12.59 6.43 1.91
CA TRP A 49 13.26 5.27 2.48
C TRP A 49 13.81 4.34 1.39
N LEU A 50 13.00 4.01 0.38
CA LEU A 50 13.46 3.19 -0.76
C LEU A 50 14.65 3.83 -1.48
N ALA A 51 14.59 5.13 -1.74
CA ALA A 51 15.67 5.86 -2.41
C ALA A 51 16.95 5.87 -1.56
N VAL A 52 16.83 6.11 -0.26
CA VAL A 52 17.97 6.12 0.66
C VAL A 52 18.58 4.72 0.79
N ASP A 53 17.77 3.68 0.95
CA ASP A 53 18.27 2.30 1.04
C ASP A 53 18.97 1.85 -0.25
N TRP A 54 18.44 2.26 -1.42
CA TRP A 54 19.07 1.97 -2.70
C TRP A 54 20.42 2.69 -2.87
N ILE A 55 20.43 4.01 -2.67
CA ILE A 55 21.61 4.85 -2.94
C ILE A 55 22.70 4.62 -1.89
N TYR A 56 22.31 4.60 -0.61
CA TYR A 56 23.26 4.59 0.49
C TYR A 56 23.41 3.22 1.13
N GLY A 57 22.35 2.41 1.23
CA GLY A 57 22.49 1.06 1.76
C GLY A 57 23.20 0.17 0.76
N TYR A 58 22.46 -0.24 -0.27
CA TYR A 58 22.98 -1.13 -1.31
C TYR A 58 24.16 -0.52 -2.06
N GLY A 59 24.08 0.76 -2.43
CA GLY A 59 25.14 1.43 -3.17
C GLY A 59 26.48 1.43 -2.43
N LEU A 60 26.52 1.76 -1.13
CA LEU A 60 27.77 1.76 -0.38
C LEU A 60 28.33 0.35 -0.19
N ASP A 61 27.47 -0.64 0.05
CA ASP A 61 27.89 -2.05 0.18
C ASP A 61 28.54 -2.55 -1.13
N VAL A 62 27.99 -2.19 -2.29
CA VAL A 62 28.55 -2.56 -3.60
C VAL A 62 29.85 -1.82 -3.90
N TRP A 63 29.95 -0.53 -3.54
CA TRP A 63 31.20 0.21 -3.68
C TRP A 63 32.30 -0.35 -2.76
N ALA A 64 31.96 -0.73 -1.53
CA ALA A 64 32.89 -1.29 -0.56
C ALA A 64 33.40 -2.67 -0.95
N ALA A 65 32.60 -3.46 -1.66
CA ALA A 65 32.99 -4.77 -2.16
C ALA A 65 34.13 -4.73 -3.20
N GLU A 66 34.50 -3.56 -3.74
CA GLU A 66 35.60 -3.35 -4.69
C GLU A 66 35.63 -4.34 -5.88
N GLY A 67 34.45 -4.87 -6.25
CA GLY A 67 34.28 -5.84 -7.33
C GLY A 67 34.32 -7.32 -6.91
N ASP A 68 34.49 -7.65 -5.62
CA ASP A 68 34.29 -9.01 -5.13
C ASP A 68 32.82 -9.42 -5.28
N ARG A 69 32.61 -10.44 -6.12
CA ARG A 69 31.28 -10.92 -6.49
C ARG A 69 30.54 -11.55 -5.32
N ALA A 70 31.25 -12.27 -4.44
CA ALA A 70 30.62 -12.92 -3.30
C ALA A 70 30.03 -11.88 -2.33
N GLU A 71 30.75 -10.78 -2.12
CA GLU A 71 30.31 -9.67 -1.28
C GLU A 71 29.18 -8.85 -1.93
N ILE A 72 29.25 -8.61 -3.25
CA ILE A 72 28.17 -7.97 -4.02
C ILE A 72 26.86 -8.79 -3.94
N ASP A 73 26.95 -10.11 -4.08
CA ASP A 73 25.77 -10.98 -4.00
C ASP A 73 25.18 -11.00 -2.57
N ALA A 74 26.03 -10.96 -1.53
CA ALA A 74 25.58 -10.82 -0.15
C ALA A 74 24.87 -9.47 0.10
N ALA A 75 25.41 -8.37 -0.45
CA ALA A 75 24.78 -7.05 -0.39
C ALA A 75 23.41 -7.02 -1.11
N ALA A 76 23.33 -7.66 -2.28
CA ALA A 76 22.08 -7.77 -3.04
C ALA A 76 21.00 -8.58 -2.30
N LEU A 77 21.39 -9.67 -1.63
CA LEU A 77 20.51 -10.45 -0.76
C LEU A 77 20.02 -9.63 0.44
N ALA A 78 20.90 -8.87 1.07
CA ALA A 78 20.54 -7.99 2.19
C ALA A 78 19.55 -6.89 1.77
N HIS A 79 19.81 -6.23 0.64
CA HIS A 79 18.90 -5.24 0.06
C HIS A 79 17.52 -5.85 -0.28
N THR A 80 17.50 -7.01 -0.96
CA THR A 80 16.26 -7.75 -1.27
C THR A 80 15.46 -8.06 0.00
N GLY A 81 16.13 -8.47 1.08
CA GLY A 81 15.51 -8.72 2.38
C GLY A 81 14.85 -7.47 2.99
N ARG A 82 15.52 -6.32 2.91
CA ARG A 82 14.98 -5.03 3.38
C ARG A 82 13.78 -4.57 2.56
N VAL A 83 13.88 -4.62 1.23
CA VAL A 83 12.76 -4.28 0.31
C VAL A 83 11.56 -5.20 0.54
N ARG A 84 11.79 -6.50 0.74
CA ARG A 84 10.72 -7.46 1.08
C ARG A 84 10.03 -7.12 2.41
N THR A 85 10.80 -6.74 3.42
CA THR A 85 10.25 -6.33 4.72
C THR A 85 9.39 -5.08 4.57
N LEU A 86 9.86 -4.08 3.80
CA LEU A 86 9.09 -2.88 3.49
C LEU A 86 7.80 -3.21 2.75
N LEU A 87 7.83 -4.08 1.74
CA LEU A 87 6.63 -4.52 1.01
C LEU A 87 5.58 -5.11 1.96
N VAL A 88 5.99 -5.98 2.89
CA VAL A 88 5.07 -6.55 3.89
C VAL A 88 4.44 -5.45 4.75
N VAL A 89 5.25 -4.52 5.25
CA VAL A 89 4.75 -3.39 6.07
C VAL A 89 3.75 -2.53 5.29
N VAL A 90 4.09 -2.15 4.05
CA VAL A 90 3.24 -1.35 3.18
C VAL A 90 1.91 -2.05 2.88
N LEU A 91 1.92 -3.36 2.64
CA LEU A 91 0.70 -4.14 2.44
C LEU A 91 -0.17 -4.18 3.70
N VAL A 92 0.43 -4.32 4.88
CA VAL A 92 -0.31 -4.24 6.16
C VAL A 92 -0.95 -2.87 6.33
N LEU A 93 -0.22 -1.78 6.06
CA LEU A 93 -0.75 -0.42 6.09
C LEU A 93 -1.88 -0.21 5.08
N ALA A 94 -1.75 -0.75 3.86
CA ALA A 94 -2.80 -0.73 2.84
C ALA A 94 -4.08 -1.43 3.33
N VAL A 95 -3.96 -2.59 3.99
CA VAL A 95 -5.12 -3.30 4.57
C VAL A 95 -5.78 -2.48 5.68
N LEU A 96 -5.00 -1.88 6.58
CA LEU A 96 -5.51 -1.00 7.64
C LEU A 96 -6.21 0.25 7.06
N ALA A 97 -5.64 0.84 6.02
CA ALA A 97 -6.24 1.95 5.28
C ALA A 97 -7.56 1.55 4.60
N ALA A 98 -7.62 0.33 4.03
CA ALA A 98 -8.82 -0.20 3.41
C ALA A 98 -9.95 -0.41 4.43
N VAL A 99 -9.63 -1.00 5.58
CA VAL A 99 -10.58 -1.19 6.70
C VAL A 99 -11.10 0.15 7.22
N SER A 100 -10.24 1.17 7.31
CA SER A 100 -10.62 2.52 7.73
C SER A 100 -11.31 3.35 6.62
N ARG A 101 -11.51 2.79 5.43
CA ARG A 101 -12.12 3.42 4.24
C ARG A 101 -11.40 4.69 3.78
N ALA A 102 -10.10 4.77 4.04
CA ALA A 102 -9.21 5.84 3.64
C ALA A 102 -8.69 5.50 2.21
N ARG A 103 -9.39 5.99 1.19
CA ARG A 103 -9.19 5.53 -0.20
C ARG A 103 -7.87 6.01 -0.77
N TYR A 104 -7.42 7.21 -0.41
CA TYR A 104 -6.19 7.79 -0.95
C TYR A 104 -4.95 7.17 -0.33
N THR A 105 -4.95 6.91 0.97
CA THR A 105 -3.89 6.13 1.65
C THR A 105 -3.77 4.72 1.07
N VAL A 106 -4.88 4.02 0.79
CA VAL A 106 -4.83 2.71 0.10
C VAL A 106 -4.13 2.83 -1.25
N ILE A 107 -4.52 3.80 -2.10
CA ILE A 107 -3.91 3.99 -3.42
C ILE A 107 -2.41 4.27 -3.30
N ALA A 108 -2.01 5.14 -2.36
CA ALA A 108 -0.62 5.47 -2.11
C ALA A 108 0.22 4.24 -1.76
N HIS A 109 -0.24 3.43 -0.79
CA HIS A 109 0.46 2.21 -0.41
C HIS A 109 0.48 1.17 -1.54
N LEU A 110 -0.58 1.07 -2.35
CA LEU A 110 -0.58 0.17 -3.52
C LEU A 110 0.43 0.59 -4.58
N LEU A 111 0.62 1.90 -4.81
CA LEU A 111 1.66 2.40 -5.71
C LEU A 111 3.06 2.04 -5.19
N VAL A 112 3.30 2.23 -3.89
CA VAL A 112 4.58 1.85 -3.26
C VAL A 112 4.79 0.33 -3.32
N ALA A 113 3.75 -0.46 -3.05
CA ALA A 113 3.82 -1.91 -3.14
C ALA A 113 4.14 -2.38 -4.56
N LEU A 114 3.59 -1.70 -5.59
CA LEU A 114 3.92 -1.98 -6.99
C LEU A 114 5.39 -1.69 -7.29
N VAL A 115 5.92 -0.57 -6.80
CA VAL A 115 7.35 -0.23 -6.97
C VAL A 115 8.25 -1.26 -6.27
N ALA A 116 7.99 -1.54 -5.00
CA ALA A 116 8.78 -2.52 -4.23
C ALA A 116 8.68 -3.93 -4.84
N GLY A 117 7.49 -4.33 -5.30
CA GLY A 117 7.30 -5.59 -6.03
C GLY A 117 8.06 -5.63 -7.36
N GLY A 118 8.09 -4.52 -8.10
CA GLY A 118 8.88 -4.39 -9.33
C GLY A 118 10.38 -4.52 -9.08
N VAL A 119 10.90 -3.87 -8.03
CA VAL A 119 12.31 -4.01 -7.62
C VAL A 119 12.64 -5.47 -7.32
N LEU A 120 11.81 -6.15 -6.51
CA LEU A 120 12.02 -7.56 -6.19
C LEU A 120 11.97 -8.47 -7.43
N ALA A 121 11.06 -8.20 -8.37
CA ALA A 121 10.96 -8.96 -9.60
C ALA A 121 12.21 -8.83 -10.47
N ILE A 122 12.74 -7.61 -10.61
CA ILE A 122 13.98 -7.35 -11.37
C ILE A 122 15.17 -8.01 -10.67
N SER A 123 15.30 -7.85 -9.35
CA SER A 123 16.39 -8.48 -8.59
C SER A 123 16.34 -10.01 -8.68
N HIS A 124 15.14 -10.60 -8.70
CA HIS A 124 14.98 -12.03 -8.84
C HIS A 124 15.39 -12.53 -10.24
N ASP A 125 14.96 -11.83 -11.30
CA ASP A 125 15.34 -12.15 -12.68
C ASP A 125 16.86 -12.03 -12.91
N GLU A 126 17.47 -11.00 -12.32
CA GLU A 126 18.91 -10.79 -12.39
C GLU A 126 19.68 -11.88 -11.63
N TRP A 127 19.19 -12.27 -10.44
CA TRP A 127 19.76 -13.38 -9.68
C TRP A 127 19.70 -14.68 -10.47
N ASP A 128 18.53 -15.02 -11.01
CA ASP A 128 18.33 -16.23 -11.80
C ASP A 128 19.20 -16.24 -13.05
N SER A 129 19.35 -15.10 -13.73
CA SER A 129 20.22 -14.95 -14.90
C SER A 129 21.69 -15.18 -14.56
N ARG A 130 22.15 -14.71 -13.40
CA ARG A 130 23.54 -14.89 -12.93
C ARG A 130 23.84 -16.30 -12.42
N HIS A 131 22.84 -16.98 -11.87
CA HIS A 131 22.99 -18.29 -11.24
C HIS A 131 22.39 -19.44 -12.07
N ARG A 132 21.93 -19.16 -13.29
CA ARG A 132 21.39 -20.20 -14.16
C ARG A 132 22.52 -21.19 -14.50
N PRO A 133 22.35 -22.50 -14.23
CA PRO A 133 23.31 -23.47 -14.71
C PRO A 133 23.35 -23.43 -16.24
N PRO A 134 24.53 -23.61 -16.88
CA PRO A 134 24.65 -23.59 -18.32
C PRO A 134 23.67 -24.60 -18.93
N SER A 135 22.91 -24.14 -19.94
CA SER A 135 21.93 -24.94 -20.70
C SER A 135 22.65 -26.06 -21.45
N GLY A 136 22.91 -27.16 -20.75
CA GLY A 136 23.73 -28.26 -21.24
C GLY A 136 24.20 -29.21 -20.13
N CYS A 137 24.22 -28.74 -18.88
CA CYS A 137 24.51 -29.59 -17.72
C CYS A 137 23.24 -30.31 -17.26
N VAL A 138 22.78 -31.26 -18.07
CA VAL A 138 21.74 -32.20 -17.65
C VAL A 138 22.41 -33.15 -16.67
N ARG A 139 21.94 -33.11 -15.42
CA ARG A 139 22.39 -33.89 -14.27
C ARG A 139 22.05 -35.39 -14.43
N TYR A 140 22.47 -36.02 -15.52
CA TYR A 140 22.25 -37.44 -15.80
C TYR A 140 23.54 -38.26 -15.97
N SER A 141 24.71 -37.64 -15.99
CA SER A 141 25.95 -38.41 -15.90
C SER A 141 27.03 -37.63 -15.18
N ALA A 142 27.80 -38.39 -14.40
CA ALA A 142 28.93 -37.96 -13.59
C ALA A 142 29.93 -37.03 -14.31
N ASN A 143 30.63 -36.25 -13.49
CA ASN A 143 31.83 -35.45 -13.74
C ASN A 143 31.63 -34.17 -14.58
N CYS A 144 31.38 -33.07 -13.86
CA CYS A 144 32.05 -31.80 -14.13
C CYS A 144 33.26 -31.69 -13.20
#